data_AF-A0AA41QC51-F1
#
_entry.id   AF-A0AA41QC51-F1
#
_cell.length_a   1.000
_cell.length_b   1.000
_cell.length_c   1.000
_cell.angle_alpha   90.00
_cell.angle_beta   90.00
_cell.angle_gamma   90.00
#
_symmetry.space_group_name_H-M   'P 1'
#
loop_
_entity.id
_entity.type
_entity.pdbx_description
1 polymer ?
#
loop_
_entity_poly.entity_id
_entity_poly.type
_entity_poly.pdbx_seq_one_letter_code
_entity_poly.pdbx_strand_id
1 'polypeptide(L)'
;MSEHELDPGAANIDTARGSMSGNLQVDPRVDTAVDIVADQTWSLLRDTAVVHAARIELGPEVNALVDSLHEDPLGEEDTAARLGALLDNDRARKARAARARIDAKLQREVRAR
;
A
#
# COMPACT_ATOMS: atom_id res chain seq x y z
N MET A 1 17.22 -40.77 -56.41
CA MET A 1 16.05 -40.69 -57.31
C MET A 1 14.92 -41.47 -56.67
N SER A 2 13.76 -40.81 -56.49
CA SER A 2 12.37 -41.31 -56.32
C SER A 2 12.07 -42.26 -55.13
N GLU A 3 11.28 -41.90 -54.12
CA GLU A 3 9.81 -41.66 -54.02
C GLU A 3 8.93 -42.93 -53.97
N HIS A 4 8.27 -43.16 -52.82
CA HIS A 4 6.90 -43.69 -52.57
C HIS A 4 6.78 -44.07 -51.07
N GLU A 5 6.06 -43.32 -50.23
CA GLU A 5 4.61 -43.41 -49.90
C GLU A 5 4.20 -44.48 -48.86
N LEU A 6 3.63 -43.93 -47.77
CA LEU A 6 2.49 -44.35 -46.94
C LEU A 6 2.61 -45.54 -45.95
N ASP A 7 2.77 -45.13 -44.68
CA ASP A 7 2.01 -45.44 -43.45
C ASP A 7 1.57 -46.90 -43.16
N PRO A 8 1.80 -47.36 -41.91
CA PRO A 8 0.62 -47.51 -41.07
C PRO A 8 0.83 -47.17 -39.58
N GLY A 9 -0.13 -46.44 -39.03
CA GLY A 9 -0.73 -46.83 -37.75
C GLY A 9 -0.21 -46.08 -36.52
N ALA A 10 -0.27 -44.75 -36.54
CA ALA A 10 -0.18 -43.96 -35.32
C ALA A 10 -1.57 -43.65 -34.75
N ALA A 11 -1.93 -44.43 -33.74
CA ALA A 11 -2.72 -44.06 -32.57
C ALA A 11 -4.05 -43.30 -32.79
N ASN A 12 -5.15 -44.06 -32.73
CA ASN A 12 -6.37 -43.61 -32.08
C ASN A 12 -6.06 -43.13 -30.65
N ILE A 13 -6.04 -41.82 -30.44
CA ILE A 13 -6.54 -41.21 -29.18
C ILE A 13 -7.48 -40.08 -29.60
N ASP A 14 -8.66 -40.50 -30.01
CA ASP A 14 -9.85 -39.66 -30.01
C ASP A 14 -10.28 -39.51 -28.54
N THR A 15 -9.74 -38.51 -27.86
CA THR A 15 -10.23 -38.05 -26.56
C THR A 15 -10.43 -36.55 -26.64
N ALA A 16 -11.56 -36.17 -27.24
CA ALA A 16 -12.34 -34.98 -26.94
C ALA A 16 -11.52 -33.75 -26.50
N ARG A 17 -10.92 -33.05 -27.47
CA ARG A 17 -10.72 -31.61 -27.35
C ARG A 17 -12.08 -30.92 -27.52
N GLY A 18 -12.97 -31.17 -26.56
CA GLY A 18 -14.14 -30.36 -26.35
C GLY A 18 -13.66 -28.98 -25.96
N SER A 19 -13.79 -28.03 -26.87
CA SER A 19 -13.79 -26.61 -26.57
C SER A 19 -14.78 -26.34 -25.44
N MET A 20 -14.35 -26.46 -24.19
CA MET A 20 -14.95 -25.70 -23.10
C MET A 20 -14.46 -24.26 -23.25
N SER A 21 -14.92 -23.60 -24.30
CA SER A 21 -15.17 -22.17 -24.26
C SER A 21 -16.39 -21.99 -23.34
N GLY A 22 -16.18 -22.29 -22.05
CA GLY A 22 -17.05 -21.79 -21.02
C GLY A 22 -16.83 -20.29 -21.06
N ASN A 23 -17.86 -19.56 -21.47
CA ASN A 23 -18.00 -18.16 -21.09
C ASN A 23 -17.95 -18.15 -19.56
N LEU A 24 -16.74 -18.03 -19.00
CA LEU A 24 -16.56 -17.53 -17.66
C LEU A 24 -17.02 -16.07 -17.79
N GLN A 25 -18.33 -15.86 -17.67
CA GLN A 25 -18.89 -14.56 -17.36
C GLN A 25 -18.36 -14.25 -15.97
N VAL A 26 -17.12 -13.73 -15.94
CA VAL A 26 -16.58 -13.07 -14.77
C VAL A 26 -17.58 -11.96 -14.49
N ASP A 27 -18.30 -12.09 -13.37
CA ASP A 27 -19.25 -11.07 -12.97
C ASP A 27 -18.45 -9.76 -12.84
N PRO A 28 -18.76 -8.72 -13.63
CA PRO A 28 -18.01 -7.47 -13.61
C PRO A 28 -17.99 -6.82 -12.21
N ARG A 29 -18.92 -7.20 -11.32
CA ARG A 29 -18.93 -6.79 -9.92
C ARG A 29 -17.76 -7.38 -9.11
N VAL A 30 -17.28 -8.56 -9.47
CA VAL A 30 -16.17 -9.24 -8.78
C VAL A 30 -14.84 -8.59 -9.16
N ASP A 31 -14.58 -8.33 -10.44
CA ASP A 31 -13.37 -7.62 -10.88
C ASP A 31 -13.29 -6.22 -10.27
N THR A 32 -14.42 -5.49 -10.25
CA THR A 32 -14.49 -4.15 -9.62
C THR A 32 -14.22 -4.21 -8.11
N ALA A 33 -14.71 -5.24 -7.41
CA ALA A 33 -14.49 -5.39 -5.98
C ALA A 33 -13.02 -5.69 -5.65
N VAL A 34 -12.34 -6.51 -6.46
CA VAL A 34 -10.92 -6.82 -6.30
C VAL A 34 -10.05 -5.57 -6.51
N ASP A 35 -10.34 -4.79 -7.54
CA ASP A 35 -9.62 -3.54 -7.82
C ASP A 35 -9.78 -2.50 -6.71
N ILE A 36 -10.99 -2.37 -6.16
CA ILE A 36 -11.26 -1.47 -5.02
C ILE A 36 -10.47 -1.90 -3.78
N VAL A 37 -10.42 -3.19 -3.46
CA VAL A 37 -9.69 -3.71 -2.29
C VAL A 37 -8.18 -3.54 -2.46
N ALA A 38 -7.66 -3.79 -3.67
CA ALA A 38 -6.26 -3.58 -3.99
C ALA A 38 -5.88 -2.09 -3.85
N ASP A 39 -6.66 -1.18 -4.41
CA ASP A 39 -6.41 0.27 -4.31
C ASP A 39 -6.45 0.77 -2.86
N GLN A 40 -7.41 0.29 -2.06
CA GLN A 40 -7.49 0.62 -0.63
C GLN A 40 -6.26 0.15 0.14
N THR A 41 -5.79 -1.07 -0.14
CA THR A 41 -4.61 -1.65 0.51
C THR A 41 -3.35 -0.87 0.13
N TRP A 42 -3.17 -0.56 -1.16
CA TRP A 42 -2.03 0.25 -1.63
C TRP A 42 -2.06 1.66 -1.06
N SER A 43 -3.25 2.27 -0.96
CA SER A 43 -3.45 3.58 -0.36
C SER A 43 -3.04 3.58 1.12
N LEU A 44 -3.43 2.54 1.88
CA LEU A 44 -3.04 2.40 3.29
C LEU A 44 -1.53 2.21 3.44
N LEU A 45 -0.91 1.34 2.64
CA LEU A 45 0.54 1.12 2.64
C LEU A 45 1.32 2.40 2.33
N ARG A 46 0.84 3.20 1.37
CA ARG A 46 1.47 4.49 1.05
C ARG A 46 1.36 5.45 2.23
N ASP A 47 0.19 5.59 2.85
CA ASP A 47 0.00 6.47 3.99
C ASP A 47 0.87 6.06 5.18
N THR A 48 0.99 4.76 5.48
CA THR A 48 1.84 4.25 6.57
C THR A 48 3.32 4.47 6.28
N ALA A 49 3.76 4.26 5.04
CA ALA A 49 5.13 4.55 4.62
C ALA A 49 5.49 6.02 4.80
N VAL A 50 4.58 6.95 4.45
CA VAL A 50 4.78 8.39 4.65
C VAL A 50 4.96 8.72 6.13
N VAL A 51 4.14 8.15 7.01
CA VAL A 51 4.25 8.36 8.46
C VAL A 51 5.57 7.82 9.01
N HIS A 52 5.96 6.60 8.62
CA HIS A 52 7.21 6.00 9.08
C HIS A 52 8.44 6.77 8.61
N ALA A 53 8.45 7.19 7.34
CA ALA A 53 9.56 7.94 6.79
C ALA A 53 9.75 9.28 7.53
N ALA A 54 8.66 9.99 7.85
CA ALA A 54 8.73 11.20 8.66
C ALA A 54 9.22 10.94 10.09
N ARG A 55 8.84 9.81 10.69
CA ARG A 55 9.31 9.45 12.05
C ARG A 55 10.80 9.14 12.08
N ILE A 56 11.33 8.48 11.05
CA ILE A 56 12.76 8.19 10.93
C ILE A 56 13.55 9.50 10.77
N GLU A 57 13.04 10.40 9.94
CA GLU A 57 13.70 11.65 9.58
C GLU A 57 13.67 12.70 10.71
N LEU A 58 12.50 12.91 11.32
CA LEU A 58 12.29 13.97 12.31
C LEU A 58 12.42 13.47 13.75
N GLY A 59 12.27 12.17 13.98
CA GLY A 59 12.24 11.57 15.32
C GLY A 59 13.48 11.86 16.16
N PRO A 60 14.71 11.69 15.64
CA PRO A 60 15.92 11.96 16.42
C PRO A 60 16.00 13.40 16.93
N GLU A 61 15.68 14.37 16.07
CA GLU A 61 15.79 15.79 16.41
C GLU A 61 14.67 16.25 17.36
N VAL A 62 13.44 15.77 17.14
CA VAL A 62 12.33 16.02 18.05
C VAL A 62 12.59 15.39 19.41
N ASN A 63 13.10 14.15 19.46
CA ASN A 63 13.42 13.49 20.72
C ASN A 63 14.52 14.25 21.48
N ALA A 64 15.59 14.67 20.81
CA ALA A 64 16.66 15.45 21.45
C ALA A 64 16.14 16.75 22.07
N LEU A 65 15.23 17.46 21.38
CA LEU A 65 14.60 18.67 21.92
C LEU A 65 13.67 18.36 23.10
N VAL A 66 12.91 17.27 23.02
CA VAL A 66 12.03 16.84 24.11
C VAL A 66 12.83 16.43 25.34
N ASP A 67 13.94 15.70 25.16
CA ASP A 67 14.83 15.28 26.23
C ASP A 67 15.49 16.50 26.89
N SER A 68 15.94 17.47 26.09
CA SER A 68 16.47 18.75 26.60
C SER A 68 15.42 19.53 27.41
N LEU A 69 14.17 19.59 26.93
CA LEU A 69 13.06 20.23 27.65
C LEU A 69 12.64 19.45 28.91
N HIS A 70 12.93 18.16 28.97
CA HIS A 70 12.68 17.35 30.17
C HIS A 70 13.68 17.68 31.28
N GLU A 71 14.94 17.96 30.92
CA GLU A 71 15.99 18.36 31.84
C GLU A 71 15.86 19.83 32.27
N ASP A 72 15.57 20.73 31.33
CA ASP A 72 15.28 22.14 31.58
C ASP A 72 13.93 22.54 30.96
N PRO A 73 12.85 22.58 31.76
CA PRO A 73 11.51 22.92 31.28
C PRO A 73 11.38 24.35 30.77
N LEU A 74 12.27 25.26 31.18
CA LEU A 74 12.28 26.63 30.66
C LEU A 74 12.89 26.68 29.27
N GLY A 75 13.79 25.75 28.96
CA GLY A 75 14.47 25.64 27.68
C GLY A 75 15.34 26.86 27.34
N GLU A 76 16.00 26.77 26.20
CA GLU A 76 16.63 27.94 25.59
C GLU A 76 15.59 28.80 24.87
N GLU A 77 15.86 30.10 24.73
CA GLU A 77 14.97 31.09 24.10
C GLU A 77 14.48 30.67 22.70
N ASP A 78 15.27 29.89 21.98
CA ASP A 78 14.97 29.42 20.62
C ASP A 78 14.28 28.05 20.55
N THR A 79 14.13 27.34 21.68
CA THR A 79 13.67 25.94 21.72
C THR A 79 12.28 25.79 21.11
N ALA A 80 11.36 26.70 21.46
CA ALA A 80 10.02 26.72 20.89
C ALA A 80 10.02 27.00 19.38
N ALA A 81 10.91 27.88 18.91
CA ALA A 81 11.04 28.20 17.49
C ALA A 81 11.60 27.01 16.69
N ARG A 82 12.60 26.31 17.24
CA ARG A 82 13.19 25.10 16.65
C ARG A 82 12.17 23.96 16.57
N LEU A 83 11.44 23.72 17.65
CA LEU A 83 10.38 22.71 17.66
C LEU A 83 9.27 23.06 16.66
N GLY A 84 8.86 24.33 16.59
CA GLY A 84 7.90 24.81 15.60
C GLY A 84 8.36 24.56 14.16
N ALA A 85 9.61 24.91 13.83
CA ALA A 85 10.17 24.69 12.51
C ALA A 85 10.19 23.19 12.11
N LEU A 86 10.50 22.31 13.06
CA LEU A 86 10.49 20.85 12.82
C LEU A 86 9.09 20.30 12.60
N LEU A 87 8.10 20.80 13.34
CA LEU A 87 6.72 20.30 13.28
C LEU A 87 5.93 20.90 12.10
N ASP A 88 6.34 22.06 11.59
CA ASP A 88 5.69 22.75 10.47
C ASP A 88 6.35 22.53 9.11
N ASN A 89 7.44 21.77 9.06
CA ASN A 89 8.05 21.41 7.80
C ASN A 89 7.11 20.54 6.93
N ASP A 90 7.41 20.50 5.64
CA ASP A 90 6.65 19.75 4.63
C ASP A 90 6.46 18.27 4.98
N ARG A 91 7.49 17.66 5.57
CA ARG A 91 7.51 16.24 5.92
C ARG A 91 6.54 15.93 7.06
N ALA A 92 6.56 16.72 8.11
CA ALA A 92 5.65 16.64 9.25
C ALA A 92 4.20 16.89 8.82
N ARG A 93 3.97 17.89 7.96
CA ARG A 93 2.62 18.16 7.41
C ARG A 93 2.07 16.97 6.60
N LYS A 94 2.89 16.40 5.71
CA LYS A 94 2.51 15.20 4.92
C LYS A 94 2.22 14.00 5.82
N ALA A 95 3.02 13.79 6.86
CA ALA A 95 2.81 12.72 7.83
C ALA A 95 1.53 12.91 8.66
N ARG A 96 1.25 14.13 9.14
CA ARG A 96 0.00 14.45 9.84
C ARG A 96 -1.22 14.19 8.95
N ALA A 97 -1.17 14.62 7.70
CA ALA A 97 -2.24 14.38 6.74
C ALA A 97 -2.42 12.88 6.44
N ALA A 98 -1.34 12.13 6.27
CA ALA A 98 -1.38 10.67 6.08
C ALA A 98 -1.97 9.95 7.31
N ARG A 99 -1.56 10.35 8.50
CA ARG A 99 -2.10 9.81 9.76
C ARG A 99 -3.60 10.06 9.89
N ALA A 100 -4.06 11.27 9.58
CA ALA A 100 -5.49 11.60 9.58
C ALA A 100 -6.30 10.71 8.60
N ARG A 101 -5.74 10.41 7.42
CA ARG A 101 -6.37 9.48 6.46
C ARG A 101 -6.44 8.05 6.99
N ILE A 102 -5.40 7.57 7.66
CA ILE A 102 -5.37 6.25 8.31
C ILE A 102 -6.44 6.18 9.41
N ASP A 103 -6.47 7.16 10.31
CA ASP A 103 -7.41 7.19 11.43
C ASP A 103 -8.87 7.23 10.93
N ALA A 104 -9.15 8.02 9.88
CA ALA A 104 -10.47 8.04 9.24
C ALA A 104 -10.87 6.70 8.61
N LYS A 105 -9.92 5.96 8.00
CA LYS A 105 -10.15 4.60 7.48
C LYS A 105 -10.48 3.62 8.61
N LEU A 106 -9.67 3.61 9.67
CA LEU A 106 -9.86 2.77 10.85
C LEU A 106 -11.22 3.01 11.52
N GLN A 107 -11.61 4.28 11.70
CA GLN A 107 -12.92 4.61 12.28
C GLN A 107 -14.10 4.11 11.43
N ARG A 108 -13.98 4.14 10.10
CA ARG A 108 -15.00 3.58 9.21
C ARG A 108 -15.10 2.06 9.36
N GLU A 109 -13.96 1.36 9.41
CA GLU A 109 -13.93 -0.09 9.61
C GLU A 109 -14.52 -0.50 10.96
N VAL A 110 -14.21 0.25 12.04
CA VAL A 110 -14.79 0.00 13.37
C VAL A 110 -16.31 0.19 13.38
N ARG A 111 -16.84 1.21 12.70
CA ARG A 111 -18.29 1.46 12.62
C ARG A 111 -19.05 0.48 11.74
N ALA A 112 -18.37 -0.20 10.82
CA ALA A 112 -18.97 -1.17 9.91
C ALA A 112 -19.07 -2.59 10.52
N ARG A 113 -18.52 -2.80 11.72
CA ARG A 113 -18.58 -4.06 12.49
C ARG A 113 -19.68 -4.00 13.53
#